data_AF-A0AAD1HS59-F1
#
_entry.id   AF-A0AAD1HS59-F1
#
_cell.length_a   1.000
_cell.length_b   1.000
_cell.length_c   1.000
_cell.angle_alpha   90.00
_cell.angle_beta   90.00
_cell.angle_gamma   90.00
#
_symmetry.space_group_name_H-M   'P 1'
#
loop_
_entity.id
_entity.type
_entity.pdbx_description
1 polymer ?
#
loop_
_entity_poly.entity_id
_entity_poly.type
_entity_poly.pdbx_seq_one_letter_code
_entity_poly.pdbx_strand_id
1 'polypeptide(L)' 'MSGTDERLAISEAGQDKGWQRRESGRVDVYLRDRYRVRVIWQGNDVISGASFFDDEMYEAYTRDLAKVRAWLKK' A
#
# COMPACT_ATOMS: atom_id res chain seq x y z
N MET A 1 1.69 22.62 -10.02
CA MET A 1 1.11 21.26 -9.92
C MET A 1 2.17 20.28 -10.42
N SER A 2 3.05 19.84 -9.53
CA SER A 2 3.80 18.60 -9.71
C SER A 2 3.59 17.80 -8.43
N GLY A 3 2.33 17.43 -8.18
CA GLY A 3 2.03 16.47 -7.12
C GLY A 3 2.55 15.13 -7.64
N THR A 4 3.60 14.61 -7.01
CA THR A 4 4.10 13.27 -7.27
C THR A 4 2.94 12.29 -7.10
N ASP A 5 2.66 11.46 -8.11
CA ASP A 5 1.65 10.40 -8.00
C ASP A 5 2.17 9.33 -7.04
N GLU A 6 1.92 9.52 -5.74
CA GLU A 6 2.45 8.65 -4.70
C GLU A 6 1.87 7.25 -4.77
N ARG A 7 0.64 7.14 -5.28
CA ARG A 7 -0.03 5.87 -5.56
C ARG A 7 0.71 5.07 -6.62
N LEU A 8 1.09 5.71 -7.72
CA LEU A 8 1.93 5.08 -8.74
C LEU A 8 3.33 4.75 -8.20
N ALA A 9 3.97 5.69 -7.51
CA ALA A 9 5.33 5.50 -6.99
C ALA A 9 5.43 4.32 -6.00
N ILE A 10 4.44 4.12 -5.11
CA ILE A 10 4.46 2.97 -4.21
C ILE A 10 4.12 1.66 -4.93
N SER A 11 3.31 1.73 -5.98
CA SER A 11 2.93 0.58 -6.81
C SER A 11 4.15 0.01 -7.52
N GLU A 12 4.91 0.86 -8.20
CA GLU A 12 6.13 0.48 -8.90
C GLU A 12 7.17 -0.07 -7.92
N ALA A 13 7.44 0.65 -6.82
CA ALA A 13 8.40 0.21 -5.80
C ALA A 13 8.01 -1.13 -5.13
N GLY A 14 6.71 -1.38 -4.94
CA GLY A 14 6.21 -2.65 -4.42
C GLY A 14 6.39 -3.79 -5.43
N GLN A 15 6.09 -3.54 -6.71
CA GLN A 15 6.26 -4.52 -7.78
C GLN A 15 7.72 -4.97 -7.91
N ASP A 16 8.68 -4.04 -7.81
CA ASP A 16 10.11 -4.33 -7.79
C ASP A 16 10.53 -5.25 -6.62
N LYS A 17 9.73 -5.30 -5.55
CA LYS A 17 9.92 -6.17 -4.37
C LYS A 17 9.04 -7.42 -4.39
N GLY A 18 8.42 -7.73 -5.53
CA GLY A 18 7.60 -8.91 -5.74
C GLY A 18 6.17 -8.81 -5.20
N TRP A 19 5.72 -7.61 -4.82
CA TRP A 19 4.32 -7.41 -4.43
C TRP A 19 3.42 -7.39 -5.65
N GLN A 20 2.30 -8.13 -5.57
CA GLN A 20 1.23 -8.08 -6.55
C GLN A 20 0.18 -7.06 -6.10
N ARG A 21 -0.11 -6.07 -6.95
CA ARG A 21 -1.14 -5.05 -6.68
C ARG A 21 -2.47 -5.43 -7.35
N ARG A 22 -3.56 -5.25 -6.62
CA ARG A 22 -4.93 -5.29 -7.13
C ARG A 22 -5.63 -3.98 -6.79
N GLU A 23 -6.18 -3.32 -7.79
CA GLU A 23 -6.90 -2.05 -7.63
C GLU A 23 -8.42 -2.28 -7.55
N SER A 24 -9.08 -1.53 -6.68
CA SER A 24 -10.54 -1.47 -6.59
C SER A 24 -10.98 -0.08 -6.16
N GLY A 25 -11.28 0.78 -7.14
CA GLY A 25 -11.61 2.19 -6.91
C GLY A 25 -10.49 2.93 -6.17
N ARG A 26 -10.78 3.37 -4.95
CA ARG A 26 -9.82 4.05 -4.06
C ARG A 26 -8.95 3.10 -3.23
N VAL A 27 -9.09 1.79 -3.41
CA VAL A 27 -8.40 0.78 -2.60
C VAL A 27 -7.37 0.08 -3.45
N ASP A 28 -6.16 -0.03 -2.93
CA ASP A 28 -5.15 -0.94 -3.43
C ASP A 28 -4.92 -2.06 -2.43
N VAL A 29 -4.80 -3.28 -2.93
CA VAL A 29 -4.41 -4.45 -2.15
C VAL A 29 -3.10 -4.98 -2.70
N TYR A 30 -2.07 -4.99 -1.87
CA TYR A 30 -0.76 -5.57 -2.16
C TYR A 30 -0.65 -6.93 -1.48
N LEU A 31 -0.24 -7.94 -2.24
CA LEU A 31 -0.06 -9.31 -1.77
C LEU A 31 1.37 -9.77 -2.03
N ARG A 32 2.00 -10.40 -1.04
CA ARG A 32 3.27 -11.10 -1.21
C ARG A 32 3.42 -12.19 -0.15
N ASP A 33 3.53 -13.43 -0.61
CA ASP A 33 3.55 -14.63 0.25
C ASP A 33 2.37 -14.61 1.24
N ARG A 34 2.65 -14.63 2.54
CA ARG A 34 1.65 -14.55 3.62
C ARG A 34 1.20 -13.13 3.97
N TYR A 35 1.82 -12.11 3.38
CA TYR A 35 1.56 -10.71 3.72
C TYR A 35 0.51 -10.08 2.82
N ARG A 36 -0.35 -9.25 3.42
CA ARG A 36 -1.31 -8.41 2.71
C ARG A 36 -1.30 -6.99 3.26
N VAL A 37 -1.17 -6.00 2.38
CA VAL A 37 -1.35 -4.58 2.72
C VAL A 37 -2.58 -4.06 1.97
N ARG A 38 -3.54 -3.48 2.68
CA ARG A 38 -4.69 -2.79 2.08
C ARG A 38 -4.54 -1.30 2.30
N VAL A 39 -4.48 -0.52 1.23
CA VAL A 39 -4.32 0.94 1.26
C VAL A 39 -5.59 1.60 0.74
N ILE A 40 -6.13 2.57 1.46
CA ILE A 40 -7.30 3.35 1.07
C ILE A 40 -6.83 4.77 0.76
N TRP A 41 -6.89 5.16 -0.51
CA TRP A 41 -6.42 6.43 -1.02
C TRP A 41 -7.45 7.54 -0.94
N GLN A 42 -6.99 8.78 -0.84
CA GLN A 42 -7.75 10.00 -1.08
C GLN A 42 -7.02 10.79 -2.18
N GLY A 43 -7.51 10.67 -3.42
CA GLY A 43 -6.72 11.07 -4.59
C GLY A 43 -5.54 10.11 -4.82
N ASN A 44 -4.45 10.61 -5.38
CA ASN A 44 -3.24 9.81 -5.64
C ASN A 44 -2.06 10.14 -4.71
N ASP A 45 -2.21 11.12 -3.82
CA ASP A 45 -1.09 11.67 -3.05
C ASP A 45 -1.12 11.28 -1.56
N VAL A 46 -2.31 11.06 -1.01
CA VAL A 46 -2.51 10.79 0.43
C VAL A 46 -3.46 9.62 0.67
N ILE A 47 -3.34 9.01 1.85
CA ILE A 47 -4.18 7.88 2.26
C ILE A 47 -5.15 8.27 3.36
N SER A 48 -6.37 7.72 3.32
CA SER A 48 -7.28 7.75 4.48
C SER A 48 -6.98 6.65 5.49
N GLY A 49 -6.21 5.64 5.09
CA GLY A 49 -5.67 4.62 6.00
C GLY A 49 -5.14 3.39 5.28
N ALA A 50 -4.37 2.59 5.99
CA ALA A 50 -3.86 1.32 5.52
C ALA A 50 -3.83 0.28 6.64
N SER A 51 -4.05 -0.98 6.28
CA SER A 51 -3.99 -2.14 7.17
C SER A 51 -2.94 -3.11 6.68
N PHE A 52 -2.15 -3.65 7.60
CA PHE A 52 -1.19 -4.73 7.36
C PHE A 52 -1.71 -6.02 7.98
N PHE A 53 -1.57 -7.11 7.24
CA PHE A 53 -1.92 -8.46 7.66
C PHE A 53 -0.74 -9.39 7.43
N ASP A 54 -0.59 -10.34 8.35
CA ASP A 54 0.35 -11.45 8.28
C ASP A 54 -0.43 -12.75 8.48
N ASP A 55 -0.41 -13.64 7.49
CA ASP A 55 -1.19 -14.89 7.49
C ASP A 55 -2.68 -14.68 7.79
N GLU A 56 -3.27 -13.71 7.08
CA GLU A 56 -4.64 -13.21 7.24
C GLU A 56 -4.98 -12.55 8.59
N MET A 57 -4.08 -12.59 9.57
CA MET A 57 -4.23 -11.92 10.86
C MET A 57 -3.98 -10.43 10.72
N TYR A 58 -4.86 -9.63 11.30
CA TYR A 58 -4.71 -8.18 11.35
C TYR A 58 -3.60 -7.82 12.34
N GLU A 59 -2.58 -7.12 11.86
CA GLU A 59 -1.40 -6.77 12.64
C GLU A 59 -1.36 -5.29 13.00
N ALA A 60 -1.70 -4.42 12.03
CA ALA A 60 -1.58 -2.98 12.23
C ALA A 60 -2.49 -2.16 11.32
N TYR A 61 -2.82 -0.95 11.80
CA TYR A 61 -3.43 0.12 11.03
C TYR A 61 -2.58 1.40 11.12
N THR A 62 -2.59 2.19 10.05
CA THR A 62 -1.90 3.49 9.99
C THR A 62 -2.62 4.44 9.05
N ARG A 63 -2.40 5.75 9.23
CA ARG A 63 -2.72 6.79 8.23
C ARG A 63 -1.46 7.43 7.64
N ASP A 64 -0.29 6.95 8.04
CA ASP A 64 1.00 7.41 7.54
C ASP A 64 1.45 6.57 6.33
N LEU A 65 1.59 7.24 5.18
CA LEU A 65 2.07 6.65 3.94
C LEU A 65 3.53 6.17 4.05
N ALA A 66 4.37 6.82 4.85
CA ALA A 66 5.75 6.38 5.05
C ALA A 66 5.82 4.98 5.67
N LYS A 67 4.89 4.66 6.58
CA LYS A 67 4.77 3.32 7.17
C LYS A 67 4.34 2.26 6.13
N VAL A 68 3.45 2.62 5.20
CA VAL A 68 3.08 1.74 4.07
C VAL A 68 4.29 1.46 3.18
N ARG A 69 5.07 2.50 2.84
CA ARG A 69 6.33 2.31 2.08
C ARG A 69 7.30 1.38 2.80
N ALA A 70 7.41 1.50 4.12
CA ALA A 70 8.26 0.61 4.91
C ALA A 70 7.79 -0.84 4.86
N TRP A 71 6.48 -1.10 4.87
CA TRP A 71 5.94 -2.45 4.70
C TRP A 71 6.23 -3.03 3.32
N LEU A 72 6.06 -2.25 2.25
CA LEU A 72 6.30 -2.70 0.88
C LEU A 72 7.78 -2.84 0.52
N LYS A 73 8.68 -2.24 1.32
CA LYS A 73 10.15 -2.40 1.20
C LYS A 73 10.70 -3.66 1.84
N LYS A 74 9.99 -4.22 2.83
CA LYS A 74 10.31 -5.56 3.34
C LYS A 74 10.25 -6.53 2.20
#